data_AF-A0A968X6L3-F1
#
_entry.id   AF-A0A968X6L3-F1
#
_cell.length_a   1.000
_cell.length_b   1.000
_cell.length_c   1.000
_cell.angle_alpha   90.00
_cell.angle_beta   90.00
_cell.angle_gamma   90.00
#
_symmetry.space_group_name_H-M   'P 1'
#
loop_
_entity.id
_entity.type
_entity.pdbx_description
1 polymer ?
#
loop_
_entity_poly.entity_id
_entity_poly.type
_entity_poly.pdbx_seq_one_letter_code
_entity_poly.pdbx_strand_id
1 'polypeptide(L)'
;MMHPITLLFLLVVCGFVLYWMKQDKRTTGGFPRALLRAAKGDKQLVARLVEGVRMRHPGKSEQWYYEKVLYDLERDGAGRGRL
;
A
#
# COMPACT_ATOMS: atom_id res chain seq x y z
N MET A 1 -20.65 25.88 -20.05
CA MET A 1 -21.75 25.09 -19.45
C MET A 1 -21.16 23.85 -18.79
N MET A 2 -20.97 23.85 -17.47
CA MET A 2 -20.40 22.69 -16.76
C MET A 2 -21.51 21.67 -16.50
N HIS A 3 -21.31 20.42 -16.92
CA HIS A 3 -22.34 19.38 -16.85
C HIS A 3 -22.49 18.86 -15.41
N PRO A 4 -23.65 19.03 -14.76
CA PRO A 4 -23.86 18.62 -13.36
C PRO A 4 -23.65 17.11 -13.13
N ILE A 5 -23.68 16.33 -14.22
CA ILE A 5 -23.44 14.89 -14.25
C ILE A 5 -22.00 14.55 -13.85
N THR A 6 -20.99 15.36 -14.24
CA THR A 6 -19.61 15.07 -13.86
C THR A 6 -19.39 15.23 -12.37
N LEU A 7 -20.06 16.19 -11.72
CA LEU A 7 -19.93 16.43 -10.28
C LEU A 7 -20.54 15.29 -9.47
N LEU A 8 -21.67 14.76 -9.91
CA LEU A 8 -22.30 13.58 -9.29
C LEU A 8 -21.44 12.32 -9.44
N PHE A 9 -20.85 12.13 -10.62
CA PHE A 9 -19.95 11.00 -10.89
C PHE A 9 -18.67 11.11 -10.05
N LEU A 10 -18.11 12.31 -9.90
CA LEU A 10 -16.90 12.57 -9.11
C LEU A 10 -17.16 12.31 -7.63
N LEU A 11 -18.33 12.69 -7.10
CA LEU A 11 -18.70 12.39 -5.71
C LEU A 11 -18.92 10.89 -5.45
N VAL A 12 -19.54 10.17 -6.38
CA VAL A 12 -19.73 8.71 -6.25
C VAL A 12 -18.39 7.97 -6.35
N VAL A 13 -17.54 8.33 -7.31
CA VAL A 13 -16.18 7.76 -7.45
C VAL A 13 -15.33 8.12 -6.24
N CYS A 14 -15.38 9.37 -5.77
CA CYS A 14 -14.65 9.80 -4.58
C CYS A 14 -15.13 9.05 -3.32
N GLY A 15 -16.44 8.89 -3.14
CA GLY A 15 -17.02 8.11 -2.05
C GLY A 15 -16.65 6.63 -2.12
N PHE A 16 -16.66 6.04 -3.32
CA PHE A 16 -16.26 4.65 -3.54
C PHE A 16 -14.76 4.45 -3.27
N VAL A 17 -13.92 5.39 -3.70
CA VAL A 17 -12.48 5.42 -3.42
C VAL A 17 -12.22 5.56 -1.91
N LEU A 18 -12.89 6.48 -1.23
CA LEU A 18 -12.77 6.66 0.22
C LEU A 18 -13.30 5.47 1.02
N TYR A 19 -14.39 4.86 0.54
CA TYR A 19 -14.94 3.63 1.10
C TYR A 19 -13.94 2.47 0.95
N TRP A 20 -13.30 2.35 -0.20
CA TRP A 20 -12.21 1.40 -0.42
C TRP A 20 -10.96 1.70 0.42
N MET A 21 -10.59 2.97 0.59
CA MET A 21 -9.47 3.39 1.46
C MET A 21 -9.75 3.06 2.94
N LYS A 22 -11.02 3.06 3.37
CA LYS A 22 -11.38 2.77 4.76
C LYS A 22 -11.37 1.26 5.07
N GLN A 23 -11.45 0.40 4.05
CA GLN A 23 -11.56 -1.04 4.24
C GLN A 23 -10.23 -1.73 4.63
N ASP A 24 -9.11 -1.00 4.60
CA ASP A 24 -7.79 -1.58 4.82
C ASP A 24 -7.20 -1.37 6.22
N LYS A 25 -7.92 -1.83 7.24
CA LYS A 25 -7.42 -1.85 8.63
C LYS A 25 -7.39 -3.23 9.27
N ARG A 26 -7.52 -4.31 8.51
CA ARG A 26 -7.74 -5.65 9.10
C ARG A 26 -6.79 -6.76 8.67
N THR A 27 -5.56 -6.44 8.30
CA THR A 27 -4.57 -7.49 8.01
C THR A 27 -3.25 -7.23 8.70
N THR A 28 -3.35 -7.00 10.01
CA THR A 28 -2.23 -7.29 10.93
C THR A 28 -2.21 -8.79 11.23
N GLY A 29 -2.17 -9.63 10.20
CA GLY A 29 -1.87 -11.05 10.31
C GLY A 29 -0.36 -11.23 10.25
N GLY A 30 0.36 -10.79 11.29
CA GLY A 30 1.79 -11.01 11.51
C GLY A 30 2.69 -10.88 10.28
N PHE A 31 3.16 -9.67 9.97
CA PHE A 31 4.19 -9.47 8.94
C PHE A 31 5.30 -10.54 9.04
N PRO A 32 5.67 -11.23 7.95
CA PRO A 32 6.74 -12.21 7.97
C PRO A 32 8.00 -11.60 8.58
N ARG A 33 8.68 -12.33 9.47
CA ARG A 33 9.91 -11.83 10.13
C ARG A 33 10.96 -11.36 9.12
N ALA A 34 10.97 -11.92 7.92
CA ALA A 34 11.82 -11.49 6.81
C ALA A 34 11.52 -10.05 6.35
N LEU A 35 10.24 -9.70 6.20
CA LEU A 35 9.81 -8.35 5.81
C LEU A 35 10.15 -7.30 6.87
N LEU A 36 9.98 -7.67 8.14
CA LEU A 36 10.41 -6.81 9.25
C LEU A 36 11.92 -6.63 9.28
N ARG A 37 12.70 -7.68 9.02
CA ARG A 37 14.17 -7.57 8.92
C ARG A 37 14.60 -6.67 7.76
N ALA A 38 13.99 -6.83 6.59
CA ALA A 38 14.24 -5.98 5.43
C ALA A 38 13.93 -4.50 5.71
N ALA A 39 12.86 -4.24 6.47
CA ALA A 39 12.48 -2.89 6.91
C ALA A 39 13.16 -2.42 8.21
N LYS A 40 14.24 -3.07 8.67
CA LYS A 40 14.97 -2.74 9.92
C LYS A 40 14.06 -2.69 11.18
N GLY A 41 12.96 -3.42 11.18
CA GLY A 41 11.99 -3.47 12.27
C GLY A 41 10.91 -2.38 12.21
N ASP A 42 10.94 -1.50 11.21
CA ASP A 42 9.98 -0.42 11.07
C ASP A 42 8.66 -0.91 10.44
N LYS A 43 7.73 -1.31 11.31
CA LYS A 43 6.36 -1.71 10.93
C LYS A 43 5.60 -0.61 10.21
N GLN A 44 5.87 0.65 10.54
CA GLN A 44 5.16 1.78 9.96
C GLN A 44 5.64 2.06 8.53
N LEU A 45 6.94 1.89 8.28
CA LEU A 45 7.50 1.92 6.93
C LEU A 45 6.91 0.81 6.04
N VAL A 46 6.86 -0.43 6.55
CA VAL A 46 6.26 -1.55 5.82
C VAL A 46 4.80 -1.26 5.47
N ALA A 47 4.00 -0.79 6.44
CA ALA A 47 2.60 -0.46 6.20
C ALA A 47 2.43 0.60 5.11
N ARG A 48 3.25 1.66 5.13
CA ARG A 48 3.23 2.71 4.09
C ARG A 48 3.62 2.19 2.72
N LEU A 49 4.60 1.29 2.64
CA LEU A 49 5.03 0.68 1.38
C LEU A 49 3.95 -0.23 0.81
N VAL A 50 3.35 -1.08 1.64
CA VAL A 50 2.23 -1.96 1.25
C VAL A 50 1.07 -1.13 0.74
N GLU A 51 0.70 -0.06 1.44
CA GLU A 51 -0.36 0.85 1.01
C GLU A 51 -0.03 1.50 -0.35
N GLY A 52 1.22 1.96 -0.54
CA GLY A 52 1.67 2.53 -1.80
C GLY A 52 1.60 1.56 -2.97
N VAL A 53 1.98 0.29 -2.76
CA VAL A 53 1.87 -0.76 -3.78
C VAL A 53 0.41 -1.11 -4.05
N ARG A 54 -0.44 -1.18 -3.02
CA ARG A 54 -1.87 -1.45 -3.14
C ARG A 54 -2.60 -0.39 -3.95
N MET A 55 -2.26 0.88 -3.75
CA MET A 55 -2.79 2.01 -4.52
C MET A 55 -2.41 1.91 -6.01
N ARG A 56 -1.20 1.40 -6.32
CA ARG A 56 -0.71 1.25 -7.70
C ARG A 56 -1.22 -0.02 -8.39
N HIS A 57 -1.46 -1.09 -7.63
CA HIS A 57 -1.84 -2.40 -8.14
C HIS A 57 -3.05 -2.97 -7.38
N PRO A 58 -4.23 -2.33 -7.46
CA PRO A 58 -5.41 -2.82 -6.75
C PRO A 58 -5.85 -4.20 -7.27
N GLY A 59 -6.47 -4.99 -6.39
CA GLY A 59 -7.04 -6.30 -6.74
C GLY A 59 -6.06 -7.48 -6.69
N LYS A 60 -4.87 -7.32 -6.12
CA LYS A 60 -3.95 -8.44 -5.83
C LYS A 60 -4.18 -9.02 -4.43
N SER A 61 -3.71 -10.25 -4.24
CA SER A 61 -3.74 -10.91 -2.93
C SER A 61 -2.77 -10.23 -1.96
N GLU A 62 -3.04 -10.36 -0.67
CA GLU A 62 -2.17 -9.82 0.38
C GLU A 62 -0.73 -10.31 0.30
N GLN A 63 -0.57 -11.61 0.06
CA GLN A 63 0.73 -12.24 -0.09
C GLN A 63 1.54 -11.60 -1.22
N TRP A 64 0.86 -11.28 -2.34
CA TRP A 64 1.51 -10.61 -3.46
C TRP A 64 2.01 -9.21 -3.08
N TYR A 65 1.25 -8.44 -2.29
CA TYR A 65 1.71 -7.13 -1.81
C TYR A 65 2.91 -7.27 -0.87
N TYR A 66 2.91 -8.24 0.04
CA TYR A 66 4.05 -8.47 0.94
C TYR A 66 5.30 -8.90 0.20
N GLU A 67 5.18 -9.85 -0.74
CA GLU A 67 6.29 -10.28 -1.59
C GLU A 67 6.81 -9.14 -2.45
N LYS A 68 5.92 -8.30 -2.98
CA LYS A 68 6.29 -7.14 -3.79
C LYS A 68 7.05 -6.10 -2.98
N VAL A 69 6.57 -5.77 -1.78
CA VAL A 69 7.26 -4.83 -0.88
C VAL A 69 8.57 -5.40 -0.38
N LEU A 70 8.65 -6.70 -0.08
CA LEU A 70 9.90 -7.37 0.28
C LEU A 70 10.91 -7.24 -0.86
N TYR A 71 10.50 -7.59 -2.07
CA TYR A 71 11.33 -7.50 -3.26
C TYR A 71 11.79 -6.07 -3.54
N ASP A 72 10.89 -5.08 -3.43
CA ASP A 72 11.25 -3.67 -3.63
C ASP A 72 12.18 -3.18 -2.51
N LEU A 73 12.01 -3.61 -1.25
CA LEU A 73 12.93 -3.33 -0.13
C LEU A 73 14.30 -4.00 -0.28
N GLU A 74 14.35 -5.22 -0.79
CA GLU A 74 15.60 -5.94 -1.06
C GLU A 74 16.32 -5.36 -2.28
N ARG A 75 15.58 -5.00 -3.33
CA ARG A 75 16.12 -4.45 -4.58
C ARG A 75 16.58 -3.00 -4.43
N ASP A 76 15.77 -2.16 -3.79
CA ASP A 76 16.15 -0.78 -3.45
C ASP A 76 17.05 -0.75 -2.19
N GLY A 77 17.36 -1.95 -1.67
CA GLY A 77 18.03 -2.19 -0.41
C GLY A 77 19.32 -1.42 -0.30
N ALA A 78 19.67 -1.04 0.93
CA ALA A 78 21.05 -0.68 1.22
C ALA A 78 21.61 0.40 0.25
N GLY A 79 20.75 1.31 -0.20
CA GLY A 79 21.08 2.29 -1.23
C GLY A 79 21.50 3.66 -0.71
N ARG A 80 21.81 3.84 0.59
CA ARG A 80 22.58 5.00 1.08
C ARG A 80 23.10 4.85 2.53
N GLY A 81 24.43 4.70 2.67
CA GLY A 81 25.21 4.83 3.93
C GLY A 81 25.38 3.51 4.68
N ARG A 82 26.52 2.81 4.57
CA ARG A 82 27.76 3.11 5.31
C ARG A 82 27.47 3.44 6.78
N LEU A 83 27.46 2.42 7.64
CA LEU A 83 28.05 2.40 8.98
C LEU A 83 28.33 0.92 9.32
#